data_AF-A0A349W761-F1
#
_entry.id   AF-A0A349W761-F1
#
_cell.length_a   1.000
_cell.length_b   1.000
_cell.length_c   1.000
_cell.angle_alpha   90.00
_cell.angle_beta   90.00
_cell.angle_gamma   90.00
#
_symmetry.space_group_name_H-M   'P 1'
#
loop_
_entity.id
_entity.type
_entity.pdbx_description
1 polymer ?
#
loop_
_entity_poly.entity_id
_entity_poly.type
_entity_poly.pdbx_seq_one_letter_code
_entity_poly.pdbx_strand_id
1 'polypeptide(L)'
;MLLTGFDPFDGGTLNPSWLVARALHGQRIAGHAVVAEQLPTVFGAAQAQLHALLQAHRPALVLCLGQAGGRAALSIERIAINVADARIPDNQGAQPVDEPVVPGAPAAYFAPRHGARHPHLAVGRRPAPAGHRPRRGRHPLKPGSGPGQRHTVLTLVLAAAVLV
;
A
#
# COMPACT_ATOMS: atom_id res chain seq x y z
N MET A 1 -12.90 -7.16 9.12
CA MET A 1 -12.27 -6.20 8.18
C MET A 1 -11.42 -7.02 7.24
N LEU A 2 -11.57 -6.80 5.94
CA LEU A 2 -10.71 -7.38 4.92
C LEU A 2 -9.55 -6.41 4.66
N LEU A 3 -8.33 -6.92 4.68
CA LEU A 3 -7.10 -6.18 4.42
C LEU A 3 -6.36 -6.88 3.28
N THR A 4 -6.16 -6.20 2.15
CA THR A 4 -5.49 -6.83 1.00
C THR A 4 -4.12 -6.25 0.74
N GLY A 5 -3.21 -7.05 0.19
CA GLY A 5 -1.95 -6.58 -0.37
C GLY A 5 -1.67 -7.28 -1.69
N PHE A 6 -0.72 -6.78 -2.48
CA PHE A 6 -0.41 -7.35 -3.79
C PHE A 6 0.75 -8.35 -3.74
N ASP A 7 0.83 -9.25 -4.72
CA ASP A 7 2.01 -10.06 -5.00
C ASP A 7 3.20 -9.23 -5.51
N PRO A 8 4.40 -9.81 -5.64
CA PRO A 8 5.56 -9.12 -6.19
C PRO A 8 5.30 -8.63 -7.61
N PHE A 9 5.87 -7.47 -7.95
CA PHE A 9 5.67 -6.79 -9.23
C PHE A 9 6.95 -6.07 -9.67
N ASP A 10 7.10 -5.83 -10.99
CA ASP A 10 8.18 -5.06 -11.59
C ASP A 10 9.59 -5.54 -11.18
N GLY A 11 9.82 -6.85 -11.28
CA GLY A 11 11.08 -7.51 -10.90
C GLY A 11 11.34 -7.57 -9.39
N GLY A 12 10.43 -7.06 -8.56
CA GLY A 12 10.48 -7.25 -7.11
C GLY A 12 10.29 -8.72 -6.73
N THR A 13 11.02 -9.18 -5.71
CA THR A 13 10.83 -10.51 -5.12
C THR A 13 9.78 -10.54 -4.01
N LEU A 14 9.42 -9.35 -3.50
CA LEU A 14 8.53 -9.15 -2.37
C LEU A 14 7.73 -7.88 -2.62
N ASN A 15 6.48 -7.86 -2.16
CA ASN A 15 5.69 -6.65 -2.11
C ASN A 15 5.39 -6.29 -0.64
N PRO A 16 5.97 -5.20 -0.11
CA PRO A 16 5.65 -4.63 1.18
C PRO A 16 4.15 -4.61 1.52
N SER A 17 3.25 -4.29 0.58
CA SER A 17 1.81 -4.25 0.83
C SER A 17 1.28 -5.57 1.38
N TRP A 18 1.71 -6.69 0.79
CA TRP A 18 1.39 -8.02 1.29
C TRP A 18 2.05 -8.32 2.62
N LEU A 19 3.31 -7.93 2.82
CA LEU A 19 4.00 -8.18 4.09
C LEU A 19 3.25 -7.56 5.27
N VAL A 20 2.70 -6.36 5.08
CA VAL A 20 1.91 -5.70 6.14
C VAL A 20 0.52 -6.28 6.30
N ALA A 21 -0.18 -6.57 5.21
CA ALA A 21 -1.48 -7.25 5.30
C ALA A 21 -1.34 -8.58 6.07
N ARG A 22 -0.36 -9.40 5.69
CA ARG A 22 -0.06 -10.68 6.33
C ARG A 22 0.34 -10.54 7.79
N ALA A 23 1.16 -9.55 8.15
CA ALA A 23 1.57 -9.33 9.53
C ALA A 23 0.40 -8.94 10.46
N LEU A 24 -0.64 -8.32 9.91
CA LEU A 24 -1.84 -7.90 10.64
C LEU A 24 -2.95 -8.97 10.64
N HIS A 25 -2.78 -10.06 9.89
CA HIS A 25 -3.75 -11.15 9.85
C HIS A 25 -4.05 -11.70 11.25
N GLY A 26 -5.34 -11.96 11.53
CA GLY A 26 -5.80 -12.52 12.80
C GLY A 26 -5.81 -11.53 13.98
N GLN A 27 -5.27 -10.33 13.81
CA GLN A 27 -5.34 -9.29 14.85
C GLN A 27 -6.75 -8.71 14.98
N ARG A 28 -7.00 -8.01 16.09
CA ARG A 28 -8.20 -7.18 16.27
C ARG A 28 -7.80 -5.71 16.28
N ILE A 29 -8.38 -4.92 15.38
CA ILE A 29 -8.12 -3.49 15.24
C ILE A 29 -9.45 -2.75 15.30
N ALA A 30 -9.58 -1.78 16.20
CA ALA A 30 -10.81 -1.00 16.40
C ALA A 30 -12.08 -1.88 16.51
N GLY A 31 -11.96 -3.03 17.20
CA GLY A 31 -13.07 -3.98 17.37
C GLY A 31 -13.27 -4.98 16.23
N HIS A 32 -12.64 -4.79 15.07
CA HIS A 32 -12.77 -5.69 13.91
C HIS A 32 -11.64 -6.73 13.85
N ALA A 33 -12.00 -8.00 13.64
CA ALA A 33 -11.04 -9.03 13.28
C ALA A 33 -10.49 -8.76 11.86
N VAL A 34 -9.17 -8.89 11.70
CA VAL A 34 -8.47 -8.69 10.44
C VAL A 34 -8.35 -10.02 9.70
N VAL A 35 -8.91 -10.07 8.49
CA VAL A 35 -8.63 -11.11 7.51
C VAL A 35 -7.75 -10.51 6.43
N ALA A 36 -6.68 -11.20 6.07
CA ALA A 36 -5.66 -10.68 5.18
C ALA A 36 -5.59 -11.57 3.94
N GLU A 37 -5.64 -10.96 2.77
CA GLU A 37 -5.70 -11.70 1.50
C GLU A 37 -4.74 -11.08 0.48
N GLN A 38 -4.07 -11.92 -0.32
CA GLN A 38 -3.14 -11.45 -1.34
C GLN A 38 -3.85 -11.36 -2.69
N LEU A 39 -3.75 -10.23 -3.37
CA LEU A 39 -4.23 -10.02 -4.74
C LEU A 39 -3.08 -10.15 -5.74
N PRO A 40 -3.33 -10.67 -6.94
CA PRO A 40 -2.36 -10.68 -8.01
C PRO A 40 -2.17 -9.27 -8.58
N THR A 41 -0.95 -8.93 -9.01
CA THR A 41 -0.70 -7.70 -9.78
C THR A 41 -0.99 -7.98 -11.25
N VAL A 42 -2.27 -8.25 -11.52
CA VAL A 42 -2.82 -8.60 -12.84
C VAL A 42 -4.17 -7.90 -12.98
N PHE A 43 -4.34 -7.11 -14.04
CA PHE A 43 -5.59 -6.41 -14.33
C PHE A 43 -6.73 -7.43 -14.53
N GLY A 44 -7.95 -7.07 -14.13
CA GLY A 44 -9.11 -7.97 -14.16
C GLY A 44 -9.07 -9.09 -13.12
N ALA A 45 -7.98 -9.88 -13.04
CA ALA A 45 -7.83 -10.96 -12.07
C ALA A 45 -7.84 -10.44 -10.62
N ALA A 46 -7.14 -9.32 -10.36
CA ALA A 46 -7.18 -8.67 -9.05
C ALA A 46 -8.61 -8.24 -8.66
N GLN A 47 -9.38 -7.72 -9.62
CA GLN A 47 -10.75 -7.28 -9.41
C GLN A 47 -11.69 -8.45 -9.16
N ALA A 48 -11.60 -9.50 -9.97
CA ALA A 48 -12.38 -10.72 -9.81
C ALA A 48 -12.11 -11.39 -8.45
N GLN A 49 -10.85 -11.47 -8.05
CA GLN A 49 -10.47 -12.02 -6.76
C GLN A 49 -10.96 -11.13 -5.60
N LEU A 50 -10.82 -9.81 -5.69
CA LEU A 50 -11.36 -8.91 -4.68
C LEU A 50 -12.88 -9.10 -4.54
N HIS A 51 -13.62 -9.19 -5.65
CA HIS A 51 -15.06 -9.45 -5.62
C HIS A 51 -15.39 -10.77 -4.91
N ALA A 52 -14.68 -11.86 -5.25
CA ALA A 52 -14.86 -13.14 -4.58
C ALA A 52 -14.60 -13.06 -3.07
N LEU A 53 -13.56 -12.33 -2.65
CA LEU A 53 -13.23 -12.12 -1.24
C LEU A 53 -14.28 -11.30 -0.50
N LEU A 54 -14.87 -10.30 -1.15
CA LEU A 54 -15.98 -9.52 -0.59
C LEU A 54 -17.19 -10.42 -0.34
N GLN A 55 -17.51 -11.31 -1.26
CA GLN A 55 -18.62 -12.27 -1.10
C GLN A 55 -18.34 -13.30 -0.01
N ALA A 56 -17.11 -13.82 0.05
CA ALA A 56 -16.71 -14.85 1.00
C ALA A 56 -16.67 -14.33 2.44
N HIS A 57 -16.08 -13.15 2.65
CA HIS A 57 -15.82 -12.62 4.00
C HIS A 57 -16.90 -11.66 4.49
N ARG A 58 -17.76 -11.15 3.61
CA ARG A 58 -18.79 -10.12 3.88
C ARG A 58 -18.31 -9.04 4.88
N PRO A 59 -17.17 -8.39 4.59
CA PRO A 59 -16.53 -7.54 5.58
C PRO A 59 -17.28 -6.21 5.75
N ALA A 60 -17.38 -5.72 6.98
CA ALA A 60 -17.90 -4.37 7.26
C ALA A 60 -16.94 -3.24 6.83
N LEU A 61 -15.65 -3.54 6.64
CA LEU A 61 -14.61 -2.60 6.23
C LEU A 61 -13.57 -3.33 5.38
N VAL A 62 -13.13 -2.67 4.31
CA VAL A 62 -12.12 -3.17 3.37
C VAL A 62 -11.03 -2.13 3.23
N LEU A 63 -9.77 -2.55 3.35
CA LEU A 63 -8.60 -1.72 3.11
C LEU A 63 -7.69 -2.42 2.11
N CYS A 64 -7.54 -1.81 0.93
CA CYS A 64 -6.63 -2.32 -0.10
C CYS A 64 -5.26 -1.64 0.02
N LEU A 65 -4.22 -2.43 0.28
CA LEU A 65 -2.86 -1.94 0.40
C LEU A 65 -2.11 -2.15 -0.92
N GLY A 66 -1.39 -1.12 -1.36
CA GLY A 66 -0.46 -1.19 -2.49
C GLY A 66 0.92 -0.67 -2.12
N GLN A 67 1.82 -0.56 -3.12
CA GLN A 67 3.13 0.08 -3.01
C GLN A 67 3.25 1.21 -4.04
N ALA A 68 3.67 2.40 -3.62
CA ALA A 68 4.12 3.48 -4.50
C ALA A 68 5.62 3.73 -4.31
N GLY A 69 6.44 3.28 -5.27
CA GLY A 69 7.87 3.55 -5.28
C GLY A 69 8.18 5.04 -5.26
N GLY A 70 9.23 5.43 -4.52
CA GLY A 70 9.71 6.81 -4.45
C GLY A 70 8.97 7.73 -3.46
N ARG A 71 7.90 7.27 -2.80
CA ARG A 71 7.24 8.04 -1.73
C ARG A 71 7.88 7.73 -0.37
N ALA A 72 7.97 8.74 0.51
CA ALA A 72 8.61 8.63 1.83
C ALA A 72 7.62 8.46 3.00
N ALA A 73 6.32 8.43 2.72
CA ALA A 73 5.28 8.42 3.74
C ALA A 73 4.07 7.57 3.29
N LEU A 74 3.20 7.27 4.26
CA LEU A 74 1.88 6.70 3.99
C LEU A 74 0.98 7.74 3.33
N SER A 75 0.23 7.31 2.31
CA SER A 75 -0.80 8.10 1.66
C SER A 75 -2.14 7.40 1.77
N ILE A 76 -3.21 8.20 1.88
CA ILE A 76 -4.59 7.73 1.79
C ILE A 76 -5.16 8.30 0.49
N GLU A 77 -5.56 7.43 -0.43
CA GLU A 77 -6.20 7.89 -1.65
C GLU A 77 -7.65 8.27 -1.36
N ARG A 78 -8.05 9.46 -1.83
CA ARG A 78 -9.40 9.98 -1.59
C ARG A 78 -10.36 9.68 -2.73
N ILE A 79 -9.84 9.38 -3.92
CA ILE A 79 -10.59 9.23 -5.15
C ILE A 79 -10.02 8.04 -5.91
N ALA A 80 -10.89 7.12 -6.34
CA ALA A 80 -10.58 6.12 -7.36
C ALA A 80 -11.19 6.59 -8.68
N ILE A 81 -10.40 6.67 -9.75
CA ILE A 81 -10.87 7.02 -11.09
C ILE A 81 -11.12 5.75 -11.90
N ASN A 82 -12.12 5.78 -12.77
CA ASN A 82 -12.50 4.67 -13.65
C ASN A 82 -11.68 4.70 -14.95
N VAL A 83 -10.34 4.74 -14.82
CA VAL A 83 -9.41 4.69 -15.94
C VAL A 83 -8.24 3.78 -15.57
N ALA A 84 -7.92 2.85 -16.46
CA ALA A 84 -6.73 2.02 -16.46
C ALA A 84 -5.75 2.60 -17.50
N ASP A 85 -4.63 3.11 -17.00
CA ASP A 85 -3.53 3.65 -17.81
C ASP A 85 -2.20 3.16 -17.20
N ALA A 86 -1.62 2.13 -17.82
CA ALA A 86 -0.49 1.38 -17.29
C ALA A 86 0.81 1.77 -17.99
N ARG A 87 1.75 2.37 -17.24
CA ARG A 87 3.09 2.72 -17.76
C ARG A 87 3.97 1.49 -18.07
N ILE A 88 3.73 0.37 -17.39
CA ILE A 88 4.44 -0.90 -17.57
C ILE A 88 3.41 -2.04 -17.55
N PRO A 89 3.69 -3.18 -18.21
CA PRO A 89 2.79 -4.32 -18.19
C PRO A 89 2.63 -4.89 -16.78
N ASP A 90 1.49 -5.53 -16.54
CA ASP A 90 1.24 -6.33 -15.35
C ASP A 90 2.00 -7.67 -15.37
N ASN A 91 1.81 -8.52 -14.34
CA ASN A 91 2.50 -9.81 -14.24
C ASN A 91 2.11 -10.83 -15.35
N GLN A 92 1.08 -10.54 -16.15
CA GLN A 92 0.66 -11.36 -17.30
C GLN A 92 0.84 -10.64 -18.65
N GLY A 93 1.51 -9.49 -18.66
CA GLY A 93 1.82 -8.76 -19.87
C GLY A 93 0.74 -7.78 -20.33
N ALA A 94 -0.37 -7.61 -19.61
CA ALA A 94 -1.39 -6.65 -19.98
C ALA A 94 -0.94 -5.22 -19.64
N GLN A 95 -1.11 -4.30 -20.59
CA GLN A 95 -0.73 -2.90 -20.45
C GLN A 95 -1.83 -1.99 -21.04
N PRO A 96 -2.99 -1.86 -20.36
CA PRO A 96 -4.08 -1.02 -20.85
C PRO A 96 -3.67 0.46 -20.92
N VAL A 97 -4.22 1.17 -21.91
CA VAL A 97 -3.96 2.60 -22.13
C VAL A 97 -5.28 3.31 -22.39
N ASP A 98 -5.63 4.25 -21.51
CA ASP A 98 -6.87 5.05 -21.59
C ASP A 98 -8.16 4.21 -21.66
N GLU A 99 -8.18 3.06 -20.98
CA GLU A 99 -9.33 2.15 -20.96
C GLU A 99 -10.15 2.31 -19.67
N PRO A 100 -11.48 2.15 -19.68
CA PRO A 100 -12.27 2.14 -18.45
C PRO A 100 -11.97 0.87 -17.62
N VAL A 101 -11.86 1.03 -16.29
CA VAL A 101 -11.71 -0.13 -15.37
C VAL A 101 -12.99 -0.96 -15.35
N VAL A 102 -14.16 -0.30 -15.31
CA VAL A 102 -15.49 -0.91 -15.46
C VAL A 102 -16.25 -0.14 -16.53
N PRO A 103 -16.54 -0.75 -17.69
CA PRO A 103 -17.34 -0.13 -18.73
C PRO A 103 -18.71 0.33 -18.20
N GLY A 104 -19.07 1.59 -18.48
CA GLY A 104 -20.35 2.17 -18.07
C GLY A 104 -20.45 2.59 -16.59
N ALA A 105 -19.42 2.39 -15.78
CA ALA A 105 -19.40 2.90 -14.40
C ALA A 105 -19.09 4.41 -14.33
N PRO A 106 -19.52 5.11 -13.25
CA PRO A 106 -19.10 6.47 -12.94
C PRO A 106 -17.61 6.72 -13.15
N ALA A 107 -17.27 7.95 -13.57
CA ALA A 107 -15.90 8.35 -13.85
C ALA A 107 -14.98 8.24 -12.61
N ALA A 108 -15.53 8.41 -11.41
CA ALA A 108 -14.78 8.29 -10.17
C ALA A 108 -15.67 7.98 -8.98
N TYR A 109 -15.05 7.43 -7.94
CA TYR A 109 -15.63 7.16 -6.64
C TYR A 109 -14.80 7.83 -5.55
N PHE A 110 -15.47 8.43 -4.57
CA PHE A 110 -14.79 8.93 -3.38
C PHE A 110 -14.63 7.81 -2.36
N ALA A 111 -13.47 7.79 -1.70
CA ALA A 111 -13.33 7.03 -0.47
C ALA A 111 -14.39 7.53 0.55
N PRO A 112 -15.06 6.63 1.28
CA PRO A 112 -16.03 7.03 2.29
C PRO A 112 -15.42 8.04 3.27
N ARG A 113 -16.15 9.12 3.57
CA ARG A 113 -15.69 10.08 4.58
C ARG A 113 -15.80 9.41 5.94
N HIS A 114 -14.67 9.08 6.57
CA HIS A 114 -14.66 8.82 8.00
C HIS A 114 -14.80 10.16 8.72
N GLY A 115 -15.97 10.39 9.32
CA GLY A 115 -16.18 11.51 10.24
C GLY A 115 -15.30 11.35 11.47
N ALA A 116 -14.08 11.88 11.43
CA ALA A 116 -13.27 12.16 12.60
C ALA A 116 -12.38 13.36 12.28
N ARG A 117 -12.70 14.50 12.89
CA ARG A 117 -11.71 15.57 13.09
C ARG A 117 -10.59 14.96 13.94
N HIS A 118 -9.44 14.63 13.36
CA HIS A 118 -8.14 14.76 14.05
C HIS A 118 -6.99 14.80 13.02
N PRO A 119 -5.99 15.67 13.25
CA PRO A 119 -4.93 16.01 12.30
C PRO A 119 -3.80 14.98 12.35
N HIS A 120 -3.10 14.80 11.22
CA HIS A 120 -1.82 14.11 11.10
C HIS A 120 -1.69 12.76 11.82
N LEU A 121 -1.85 11.67 11.08
CA LEU A 121 -1.20 10.40 11.43
C LEU A 121 0.32 10.58 11.27
N ALA A 122 0.96 11.20 12.26
CA ALA A 122 2.40 11.24 12.37
C ALA A 122 2.87 9.83 12.78
N VAL A 123 3.47 9.10 11.84
CA VAL A 123 4.29 7.94 12.18
C VAL A 123 5.40 8.46 13.09
N GLY A 124 5.33 8.12 14.38
CA GLY A 124 6.26 8.58 15.39
C GLY A 124 7.69 8.25 14.97
N ARG A 125 8.47 9.28 14.63
CA ARG A 125 9.93 9.18 14.67
C ARG A 125 10.28 8.92 16.12
N ARG A 126 10.64 7.68 16.47
CA ARG A 126 11.34 7.43 17.73
C ARG A 126 12.57 8.37 17.74
N PRO A 127 12.70 9.28 18.71
CA PRO A 127 13.94 10.02 18.84
C PRO A 127 15.03 9.01 19.20
N ALA A 128 16.11 8.99 18.42
CA ALA A 128 17.33 8.32 18.83
C ALA A 128 17.78 8.92 20.18
N PRO A 129 18.28 8.11 21.13
CA PRO A 129 18.71 8.64 22.42
C PRO A 129 19.80 9.69 22.20
N ALA A 130 19.60 10.87 22.78
CA ALA A 130 20.53 11.97 22.75
C ALA A 130 21.82 11.58 23.50
N GLY A 131 22.79 11.06 22.76
CA GLY A 131 24.14 10.83 23.25
C GLY A 131 24.83 12.17 23.50
N HIS A 132 25.13 12.42 24.77
CA HIS A 132 25.96 13.52 25.24
C HIS A 132 27.31 13.52 24.51
N ARG A 133 27.63 14.56 23.74
CA ARG A 133 28.97 14.77 23.16
C ARG A 133 29.83 15.58 24.11
N PRO A 134 31.05 15.11 24.45
CA PRO A 134 32.18 16.00 24.67
C PRO A 134 33.11 16.01 23.45
N ARG A 135 33.66 17.19 23.15
CA ARG A 135 34.61 17.45 22.05
C ARG A 135 36.02 16.94 22.40
N ARG A 136 36.73 16.32 21.44
CA ARG A 136 38.13 16.62 20.98
C ARG A 136 38.76 15.42 20.27
N GLY A 137 39.51 15.67 19.19
CA GLY A 137 40.52 14.74 18.64
C GLY A 137 40.58 14.70 17.11
N ARG A 138 41.74 15.03 16.53
CA ARG A 138 42.05 15.14 15.10
C ARG A 138 42.51 13.79 14.51
N HIS A 139 41.96 13.36 13.36
CA HIS A 139 42.68 12.81 12.17
C HIS A 139 41.69 12.23 11.13
N PRO A 140 42.03 12.16 9.82
CA PRO A 140 41.09 11.82 8.76
C PRO A 140 41.07 10.31 8.49
N LEU A 141 39.88 9.73 8.35
CA LEU A 141 39.69 8.39 7.79
C LEU A 141 38.80 8.47 6.56
N LYS A 142 39.29 7.87 5.47
CA LYS A 142 38.74 7.79 4.11
C LYS A 142 37.29 7.26 4.09
N PRO A 143 36.48 7.59 3.07
CA PRO A 143 35.14 7.05 2.91
C PRO A 143 35.20 5.60 2.44
N GLY A 144 34.74 4.68 3.30
CA GLY A 144 34.37 3.32 2.91
C GLY A 144 32.98 3.32 2.30
N SER A 145 32.91 2.97 1.02
CA SER A 145 31.70 2.71 0.24
C SER A 145 31.05 1.40 0.70
N GLY A 146 29.91 1.50 1.39
CA GLY A 146 28.98 0.39 1.62
C GLY A 146 27.63 0.72 0.97
N PRO A 147 26.95 -0.23 0.31
CA PRO A 147 25.71 0.07 -0.39
C PRO A 147 24.64 0.41 0.65
N GLY A 148 24.12 1.63 0.55
CA GLY A 148 23.04 2.12 1.39
C GLY A 148 21.85 1.17 1.31
N GLN A 149 21.45 0.65 2.46
CA GLN A 149 20.14 0.00 2.63
C GLN A 149 19.09 1.02 2.19
N ARG A 150 18.58 0.85 0.97
CA ARG A 150 17.40 1.58 0.51
C ARG A 150 16.24 1.06 1.35
N HIS A 151 15.92 1.80 2.41
CA HIS A 151 14.73 1.57 3.22
C HIS A 151 13.53 1.60 2.28
N THR A 152 13.05 0.42 1.90
CA THR A 152 11.82 0.27 1.13
C THR A 152 10.69 0.51 2.11
N VAL A 153 10.25 1.76 2.21
CA VAL A 153 9.12 2.15 3.05
C VAL A 153 7.85 1.83 2.27
N LEU A 154 6.99 1.07 2.92
CA LEU A 154 5.68 0.66 2.47
C LEU A 154 4.78 1.87 2.19
N THR A 155 4.29 2.03 0.96
CA THR A 155 3.29 3.04 0.66
C THR A 155 2.03 2.41 0.10
N LEU A 156 1.01 2.28 0.95
CA LEU A 156 -0.38 2.00 0.58
C LEU A 156 -0.78 2.75 -0.70
N VAL A 157 -0.96 2.02 -1.81
CA VAL A 157 -1.71 2.50 -2.97
C VAL A 157 -3.06 1.82 -2.92
N LEU A 158 -4.08 2.59 -2.56
CA LEU A 158 -5.46 2.17 -2.61
C LEU A 158 -5.88 2.17 -4.09
N ALA A 159 -5.76 1.04 -4.77
CA ALA A 159 -6.40 0.83 -6.06
C ALA A 159 -7.82 0.29 -5.79
N ALA A 160 -8.82 1.14 -6.06
CA ALA A 160 -10.26 0.88 -6.07
C ALA A 160 -10.88 0.36 -4.76
N ALA A 161 -11.34 1.30 -3.91
CA ALA A 161 -12.39 1.01 -2.96
C ALA A 161 -13.77 1.22 -3.61
N VAL A 162 -14.60 0.19 -3.45
CA VAL A 162 -16.08 0.13 -3.52
C VAL A 162 -16.72 -0.14 -4.89
N LEU A 163 -17.19 -1.38 -5.06
CA LEU A 163 -18.60 -1.65 -5.38
C LEU A 163 -19.09 -2.75 -4.42
N VAL A 164 -19.76 -2.31 -3.36
CA VAL A 164 -20.96 -2.98 -2.84
C VAL A 164 -22.13 -2.19 -3.39
#